data_AF-A0A2R6D9M5-F1
#
_entry.id   AF-A0A2R6D9M5-F1
#
_cell.length_a   1.000
_cell.length_b   1.000
_cell.length_c   1.000
_cell.angle_alpha   90.00
_cell.angle_beta   90.00
_cell.angle_gamma   90.00
#
_symmetry.space_group_name_H-M   'P 1'
#
loop_
_entity.id
_entity.type
_entity.pdbx_description
1 polymer ?
#
loop_
_entity_poly.entity_id
_entity_poly.type
_entity_poly.pdbx_seq_one_letter_code
_entity_poly.pdbx_strand_id
1 'polypeptide(L)'
;MVTPIDATFVLAGLLVLFAGAALSIYGVGGLGLLLGGSGGYLVAPTIGGIVGVSGLAATAVGVLVGAAIGVAVTYVLLSMAVAAIAFVVGTYAGLILADPLVGANNLLVTIPVALG
;
A
#
# COMPACT_ATOMS: atom_id res chain seq x y z
N MET A 1 32.09 -1.00 -16.41
CA MET A 1 31.88 -2.39 -16.86
C MET A 1 31.22 -3.12 -15.70
N VAL A 2 30.03 -3.69 -15.93
CA VAL A 2 29.27 -4.42 -14.89
C VAL A 2 29.87 -5.81 -14.72
N THR A 3 30.23 -6.15 -13.49
CA THR A 3 30.79 -7.46 -13.15
C THR A 3 29.67 -8.43 -12.72
N PRO A 4 29.92 -9.75 -12.75
CA PRO A 4 28.96 -10.75 -12.25
C PRO A 4 28.59 -10.53 -10.77
N ILE A 5 29.50 -9.98 -9.97
CA ILE A 5 29.28 -9.63 -8.57
C ILE A 5 28.24 -8.51 -8.47
N ASP A 6 28.38 -7.46 -9.29
CA ASP A 6 27.43 -6.34 -9.32
C ASP A 6 26.01 -6.81 -9.67
N ALA A 7 25.90 -7.69 -10.68
CA ALA A 7 24.64 -8.29 -11.08
C ALA A 7 24.01 -9.11 -9.94
N THR A 8 24.83 -9.86 -9.20
CA THR A 8 24.37 -10.66 -8.06
C THR A 8 23.79 -9.79 -6.95
N PHE A 9 24.44 -8.67 -6.63
CA PHE A 9 23.93 -7.72 -5.63
C PHE A 9 22.60 -7.09 -6.05
N VAL A 10 22.46 -6.71 -7.33
CA VAL A 10 21.20 -6.15 -7.85
C VAL A 10 20.07 -7.18 -7.76
N LEU A 11 20.32 -8.42 -8.19
CA LEU A 11 19.32 -9.50 -8.14
C LEU A 11 18.92 -9.86 -6.71
N ALA A 12 19.89 -9.91 -5.79
CA ALA A 12 19.61 -10.13 -4.38
C ALA A 12 18.78 -8.98 -3.77
N GLY A 13 19.10 -7.74 -4.12
CA GLY A 13 18.31 -6.57 -3.71
C GLY A 13 16.88 -6.62 -4.23
N LEU A 14 16.67 -6.99 -5.50
CA LEU A 14 15.34 -7.18 -6.08
C LEU A 14 14.55 -8.26 -5.36
N LEU A 15 15.17 -9.40 -5.07
CA LEU A 15 14.52 -10.48 -4.33
C LEU A 15 14.03 -10.01 -2.96
N VAL A 16 14.89 -9.32 -2.20
CA VAL A 16 14.54 -8.78 -0.87
C VAL A 16 13.43 -7.73 -0.97
N LEU A 17 13.49 -6.86 -1.99
CA LEU A 17 12.47 -5.85 -2.26
C LEU A 17 11.09 -6.50 -2.49
N PHE A 18 11.02 -7.50 -3.37
CA PHE A 18 9.75 -8.19 -3.65
C PHE A 18 9.24 -9.00 -2.46
N ALA A 19 10.13 -9.67 -1.74
CA ALA A 19 9.76 -10.41 -0.53
C ALA A 19 9.22 -9.45 0.55
N GLY A 20 9.87 -8.31 0.76
CA GLY A 20 9.44 -7.27 1.70
C GLY A 20 8.09 -6.65 1.29
N ALA A 21 7.90 -6.39 -0.01
CA ALA A 21 6.64 -5.88 -0.54
C ALA A 21 5.49 -6.87 -0.32
N ALA A 22 5.72 -8.16 -0.62
CA ALA A 22 4.73 -9.21 -0.38
C ALA A 22 4.38 -9.31 1.12
N LEU A 23 5.40 -9.35 1.99
CA LEU A 23 5.20 -9.41 3.43
C LEU A 23 4.42 -8.19 3.96
N SER A 24 4.67 -7.00 3.41
CA SER A 24 3.94 -5.77 3.77
C SER A 24 2.45 -5.87 3.43
N ILE A 25 2.09 -6.41 2.27
CA ILE A 25 0.68 -6.54 1.85
C ILE A 25 -0.08 -7.46 2.81
N TYR A 26 0.50 -8.62 3.13
CA TYR A 26 -0.10 -9.56 4.07
C TYR A 26 -0.12 -9.02 5.51
N GLY A 27 0.93 -8.33 5.94
CA GLY A 27 1.00 -7.73 7.27
C GLY A 27 -0.04 -6.64 7.47
N VAL A 28 -0.15 -5.70 6.53
CA VAL A 28 -1.12 -4.60 6.59
C VAL A 28 -2.55 -5.11 6.49
N GLY A 29 -2.83 -6.04 5.57
CA GLY A 29 -4.15 -6.68 5.46
C GLY A 29 -4.53 -7.46 6.71
N GLY A 30 -3.57 -8.19 7.31
CA GLY A 30 -3.78 -8.91 8.56
C GLY A 30 -4.07 -7.99 9.75
N LEU A 31 -3.38 -6.84 9.84
CA LEU A 31 -3.68 -5.81 10.83
C LEU A 31 -5.08 -5.21 10.61
N GLY A 32 -5.47 -4.96 9.36
CA GLY A 32 -6.82 -4.52 9.01
C GLY A 32 -7.89 -5.52 9.45
N LEU A 33 -7.65 -6.81 9.24
CA LEU A 33 -8.56 -7.87 9.69
C LEU A 33 -8.68 -7.90 11.22
N LEU A 34 -7.56 -7.83 11.94
CA LEU A 34 -7.53 -7.84 13.41
C LEU A 34 -8.20 -6.61 14.01
N LEU A 35 -7.77 -5.40 13.61
CA LEU A 35 -8.33 -4.16 14.12
C LEU A 35 -9.79 -4.00 13.71
N GLY A 36 -10.12 -4.23 12.44
CA GLY A 36 -11.48 -4.16 11.94
C GLY A 36 -12.41 -5.15 12.63
N GLY A 37 -11.97 -6.41 12.76
CA GLY A 37 -12.75 -7.45 13.44
C GLY A 37 -12.95 -7.15 14.93
N SER A 38 -11.92 -6.64 15.60
CA SER A 38 -12.02 -6.22 17.01
C SER A 38 -12.94 -5.00 17.18
N GLY A 39 -12.90 -4.01 16.28
CA GLY A 39 -13.85 -2.91 16.26
C GLY A 39 -15.28 -3.37 16.01
N GLY A 40 -15.47 -4.29 15.06
CA GLY A 40 -16.75 -4.95 14.80
C GLY A 40 -17.31 -5.65 16.02
N TYR A 41 -16.47 -6.39 16.77
CA TYR A 41 -16.84 -7.03 18.03
C TYR A 41 -17.33 -6.03 19.08
N LEU A 42 -16.64 -4.90 19.23
CA LEU A 42 -16.97 -3.88 20.24
C LEU A 42 -18.28 -3.15 19.94
N VAL A 43 -18.59 -2.92 18.67
CA VAL A 43 -19.77 -2.13 18.26
C VAL A 43 -21.00 -3.02 17.98
N ALA A 44 -20.81 -4.31 17.70
CA ALA A 44 -21.87 -5.25 17.36
C ALA A 44 -23.02 -5.33 18.38
N PRO A 45 -22.80 -5.38 19.72
CA PRO A 45 -23.89 -5.47 20.68
C PRO A 45 -24.78 -4.22 20.68
N THR A 46 -24.17 -3.04 20.53
CA THR A 46 -24.87 -1.75 20.50
C THR A 46 -25.73 -1.63 19.25
N ILE A 47 -25.20 -1.97 18.07
CA ILE A 47 -25.96 -1.95 16.83
C ILE A 47 -27.04 -3.04 16.84
N GLY A 48 -26.68 -4.27 17.22
CA GLY A 48 -27.60 -5.40 17.32
C GLY A 48 -28.81 -5.11 18.20
N GLY A 49 -28.60 -4.42 19.33
CA GLY A 49 -29.68 -3.97 20.21
C GLY A 49 -30.67 -3.01 19.55
N ILE A 50 -30.23 -2.18 18.59
CA ILE A 50 -31.09 -1.25 17.84
C ILE A 50 -31.92 -2.00 16.79
N VAL A 51 -31.34 -2.98 16.11
CA VAL A 51 -32.00 -3.76 15.04
C VAL A 51 -32.79 -4.97 15.56
N GLY A 52 -32.83 -5.18 16.88
CA GLY A 52 -33.52 -6.32 17.51
C GLY A 52 -32.82 -7.67 17.30
N VAL A 53 -31.56 -7.67 16.84
CA VAL A 53 -30.74 -8.86 16.65
C VAL A 53 -29.78 -8.97 17.82
N SER A 54 -29.99 -9.96 18.68
CA SER A 54 -29.21 -10.11 19.92
C SER A 54 -28.36 -11.38 19.92
N GLY A 55 -27.31 -11.36 20.76
CA GLY A 55 -26.48 -12.52 21.03
C GLY A 55 -25.46 -12.86 19.94
N LEU A 56 -25.11 -14.13 19.87
CA LEU A 56 -23.96 -14.67 19.12
C LEU A 56 -24.00 -14.34 17.62
N ALA A 57 -25.19 -14.29 17.02
CA ALA A 57 -25.36 -13.97 15.61
C ALA A 57 -24.99 -12.51 15.30
N ALA A 58 -25.41 -11.55 16.15
CA ALA A 58 -25.07 -10.15 15.98
C ALA A 58 -23.55 -9.92 16.09
N THR A 59 -22.91 -10.58 17.05
CA THR A 59 -21.46 -10.52 17.25
C THR A 59 -20.71 -11.12 16.06
N ALA A 60 -21.11 -12.31 15.58
CA ALA A 60 -20.47 -12.95 14.44
C ALA A 60 -20.53 -12.09 13.18
N VAL A 61 -21.71 -11.54 12.87
CA VAL A 61 -21.89 -10.64 11.73
C VAL A 61 -21.05 -9.38 11.89
N GLY A 62 -21.07 -8.76 13.07
CA GLY A 62 -20.30 -7.54 13.33
C GLY A 62 -18.79 -7.75 13.20
N VAL A 63 -18.24 -8.87 13.66
CA VAL A 63 -16.82 -9.21 13.47
C VAL A 63 -16.49 -9.37 11.99
N LEU A 64 -17.30 -10.10 11.23
CA LEU A 64 -17.06 -10.33 9.81
C LEU A 64 -17.13 -9.03 9.00
N VAL A 65 -18.13 -8.20 9.26
CA VAL A 65 -18.28 -6.89 8.62
C VAL A 65 -17.15 -5.96 9.01
N GLY A 66 -16.82 -5.89 10.30
CA GLY A 66 -15.71 -5.09 10.81
C GLY A 66 -14.37 -5.50 10.18
N ALA A 67 -14.09 -6.80 10.10
CA ALA A 67 -12.90 -7.33 9.46
C ALA A 67 -12.83 -6.96 7.98
N ALA A 68 -13.93 -7.13 7.24
CA ALA A 68 -14.00 -6.76 5.82
C ALA A 68 -13.74 -5.26 5.61
N ILE A 69 -14.35 -4.40 6.43
CA ILE A 69 -14.12 -2.95 6.40
C ILE A 69 -12.66 -2.62 6.74
N GLY A 70 -12.11 -3.24 7.79
CA GLY A 70 -10.72 -3.01 8.20
C GLY A 70 -9.71 -3.39 7.12
N VAL A 71 -9.91 -4.52 6.43
CA VAL A 71 -9.10 -4.91 5.27
C VAL A 71 -9.25 -3.90 4.13
N ALA A 72 -10.47 -3.47 3.81
CA ALA A 72 -10.69 -2.49 2.74
C ALA A 72 -10.01 -1.14 3.05
N VAL A 73 -10.14 -0.63 4.28
CA VAL A 73 -9.51 0.63 4.70
C VAL A 73 -7.99 0.52 4.65
N THR A 74 -7.42 -0.54 5.20
CA THR A 74 -5.96 -0.74 5.18
C THR A 74 -5.41 -0.94 3.77
N TYR A 75 -6.17 -1.57 2.87
CA TYR A 75 -5.82 -1.65 1.45
C TYR A 75 -5.77 -0.27 0.78
N VAL A 76 -6.74 0.61 1.06
CA VAL A 76 -6.75 1.99 0.53
C VAL A 76 -5.54 2.77 1.07
N LEU A 77 -5.27 2.69 2.37
CA LEU A 77 -4.12 3.37 2.99
C LEU A 77 -2.79 2.86 2.44
N LEU A 78 -2.65 1.55 2.25
CA LEU A 78 -1.48 0.94 1.63
C LEU A 78 -1.31 1.43 0.18
N SER A 79 -2.40 1.47 -0.58
CA SER A 79 -2.38 1.97 -1.96
C SER A 79 -1.95 3.43 -2.03
N MET A 80 -2.40 4.28 -1.11
CA MET A 80 -1.97 5.67 -1.03
C MET A 80 -0.49 5.79 -0.67
N ALA A 81 0.01 4.99 0.27
CA ALA A 81 1.43 4.97 0.65
C ALA A 81 2.31 4.54 -0.53
N VAL A 82 1.92 3.49 -1.25
CA VAL A 82 2.63 3.00 -2.44
C VAL A 82 2.57 4.05 -3.54
N ALA A 83 1.43 4.69 -3.78
CA ALA A 83 1.29 5.76 -4.78
C ALA A 83 2.20 6.95 -4.48
N ALA A 84 2.31 7.38 -3.22
CA ALA A 84 3.20 8.47 -2.83
C ALA A 84 4.67 8.15 -3.13
N ILE A 85 5.12 6.94 -2.77
CA ILE A 85 6.51 6.51 -3.06
C ILE A 85 6.72 6.37 -4.56
N ALA A 86 5.78 5.75 -5.28
CA ALA A 86 5.86 5.59 -6.72
C ALA A 86 5.90 6.94 -7.46
N PHE A 87 5.18 7.95 -6.97
CA PHE A 87 5.25 9.30 -7.51
C PHE A 87 6.63 9.92 -7.33
N VAL A 88 7.23 9.83 -6.12
CA VAL A 88 8.57 10.36 -5.85
C VAL A 88 9.64 9.67 -6.72
N VAL A 89 9.64 8.33 -6.73
CA VAL A 89 10.61 7.53 -7.49
C VAL A 89 10.40 7.72 -8.99
N GLY A 90 9.15 7.72 -9.45
CA GLY A 90 8.78 7.92 -10.85
C GLY A 90 9.17 9.30 -11.35
N THR A 91 8.95 10.35 -10.56
CA THR A 91 9.37 11.72 -10.91
C THR A 91 10.88 11.81 -11.04
N TYR A 92 11.63 11.25 -10.09
CA TYR A 92 13.10 11.23 -10.15
C TYR A 92 13.63 10.46 -11.36
N ALA A 93 13.07 9.28 -11.63
CA ALA A 93 13.40 8.50 -12.81
C ALA A 93 13.07 9.25 -14.11
N GLY A 94 11.91 9.90 -14.17
CA GLY A 94 11.51 10.76 -15.28
C GLY A 94 12.50 11.89 -15.54
N LEU A 95 12.99 12.55 -14.47
CA LEU A 95 13.98 13.62 -14.60
C LEU A 95 15.31 13.11 -15.18
N ILE A 96 15.80 11.95 -14.73
CA ILE A 96 17.03 11.35 -15.27
C ILE A 96 16.86 10.98 -16.74
N LEU A 97 15.71 10.40 -17.11
CA LEU A 97 15.43 9.97 -18.47
C LEU A 97 15.16 11.15 -19.42
N ALA A 98 14.60 12.25 -18.92
CA ALA A 98 14.32 13.45 -19.70
C ALA A 98 15.58 14.29 -19.98
N ASP A 99 16.60 14.21 -19.13
CA ASP A 99 17.84 14.99 -19.24
C ASP A 99 18.52 14.88 -20.64
N PRO A 100 18.77 13.68 -21.21
CA PRO A 100 19.34 13.56 -22.55
C PRO A 100 18.38 13.97 -23.69
N LEU A 101 17.06 13.99 -23.45
CA LEU A 101 16.05 14.33 -24.46
C LEU A 101 15.84 15.84 -24.58
N VAL A 102 15.94 16.56 -23.45
CA VAL A 102 15.67 18.00 -23.40
C VAL A 102 16.95 18.81 -23.66
N GLY A 103 18.12 18.32 -23.23
CA GLY A 103 19.42 18.96 -23.49
C GLY A 103 19.55 20.40 -22.93
N ALA A 104 18.61 20.83 -22.08
CA ALA A 104 18.56 22.16 -21.50
C ALA A 104 18.74 22.08 -19.98
N ASN A 105 19.64 22.89 -19.43
CA ASN A 105 19.92 22.98 -18.00
C ASN A 105 18.83 23.71 -17.20
N ASN A 106 17.58 23.74 -17.69
CA ASN A 106 16.49 24.50 -17.12
C ASN A 106 15.36 23.59 -16.63
N LEU A 107 15.20 23.52 -15.30
CA LEU A 107 14.18 22.71 -14.64
C LEU A 107 12.74 23.08 -15.07
N LEU A 108 12.50 24.33 -15.48
CA LEU A 108 11.19 24.75 -16.02
C LEU A 108 10.78 24.01 -17.30
N VAL A 109 11.75 23.52 -18.07
CA VAL A 109 11.52 22.77 -19.32
C VAL A 109 11.56 21.26 -19.07
N THR A 110 12.45 20.80 -18.17
CA THR A 110 12.64 19.37 -17.90
C THR A 110 11.53 18.75 -17.05
N ILE A 111 10.94 19.49 -16.10
CA ILE A 111 9.88 19.00 -15.21
C ILE A 111 8.61 18.56 -15.96
N PRO A 112 8.02 19.36 -16.88
CA PRO A 112 6.82 18.92 -17.60
C PRO A 112 7.05 17.65 -18.42
N VAL A 113 8.21 17.53 -19.09
CA VAL A 113 8.56 16.35 -19.89
C VAL A 113 8.79 15.11 -19.01
N ALA A 114 9.37 15.27 -17.83
CA ALA A 114 9.60 14.20 -16.87
C ALA A 114 8.33 13.68 -16.20
N LEU A 115 7.29 14.52 -16.08
CA LEU A 115 6.00 14.18 -15.49
C LEU A 115 5.00 13.62 -16.52
N GLY A 116 5.24 13.84 -17.82
CA GLY A 116 4.33 13.46 -18.91
C GLY A 116 3.37 14.57 -19.29
#